data_AF-A0A662F656-F1
#
_entry.id   AF-A0A662F656-F1
#
_cell.length_a   1.000
_cell.length_b   1.000
_cell.length_c   1.000
_cell.angle_alpha   90.00
_cell.angle_beta   90.00
_cell.angle_gamma   90.00
#
_symmetry.space_group_name_H-M   'P 1'
#
loop_
_entity.id
_entity.type
_entity.pdbx_description
1 polymer ?
#
loop_
_entity_poly.entity_id
_entity_poly.type
_entity_poly.pdbx_seq_one_letter_code
_entity_poly.pdbx_strand_id
1 'polypeptide(L)'
;GWKKPVILVLNKSDLPPAFTRDELDPSPYLGVYEISAQTGAGVDELMSGLVAAVLAGGVPAAGTFLLLDAWEQDLLRRTGDALARAAAALESGVTPDIVAEELRVAYREAGKLQGIDVSEDILSHIFSRFCVGK
;
A
#
# COMPACT_ATOMS: atom_id res chain seq x y z
N GLY A 1 2.18 13.31 -20.79
CA GLY A 1 2.35 14.51 -19.96
C GLY A 1 1.55 14.35 -18.70
N TRP A 2 2.20 14.30 -17.53
CA TRP A 2 1.48 14.23 -16.25
C TRP A 2 1.07 15.64 -15.81
N LYS A 3 -0.22 15.94 -15.85
CA LYS A 3 -0.80 17.03 -15.04
C LYS A 3 -0.89 16.49 -13.61
N LYS A 4 0.17 16.66 -12.82
CA LYS A 4 0.14 16.31 -11.40
C LYS A 4 -0.86 17.25 -10.69
N PRO A 5 -1.60 16.76 -9.69
CA PRO A 5 -2.39 17.64 -8.83
C PRO A 5 -1.47 18.64 -8.12
N VAL A 6 -1.83 19.92 -8.13
CA VAL A 6 -1.06 21.00 -7.51
C VAL A 6 -1.94 21.72 -6.50
N ILE A 7 -1.40 22.04 -5.32
CA ILE A 7 -2.04 22.89 -4.31
C ILE A 7 -1.17 24.13 -4.15
N LEU A 8 -1.79 25.30 -4.09
CA LEU A 8 -1.10 26.57 -3.85
C LEU A 8 -1.11 26.88 -2.35
N VAL A 9 0.08 27.14 -1.80
CA VAL A 9 0.25 27.49 -0.39
C VAL A 9 0.93 28.85 -0.29
N LEU A 10 0.20 29.81 0.25
CA LEU A 10 0.66 31.18 0.50
C LEU A 10 1.19 31.24 1.93
N ASN A 11 2.51 31.18 2.07
CA ASN A 11 3.17 31.21 3.37
C ASN A 11 3.39 32.66 3.84
N LYS A 12 3.61 32.83 5.16
CA LYS A 12 3.83 34.09 5.88
C LYS A 12 2.57 34.94 6.09
N SER A 13 1.42 34.31 6.33
CA SER A 13 0.17 35.01 6.68
C SER A 13 0.24 35.81 7.99
N ASP A 14 1.31 35.64 8.77
CA ASP A 14 1.64 36.46 9.95
C ASP A 14 2.18 37.86 9.61
N LEU A 15 2.54 38.12 8.35
CA LEU A 15 3.05 39.41 7.89
C LEU A 15 2.03 40.14 7.00
N PRO A 16 2.16 41.48 6.83
CA PRO A 16 1.38 42.20 5.84
C PRO A 16 1.52 41.56 4.45
N PRO A 17 0.40 41.28 3.75
CA PRO A 17 0.44 40.56 2.49
C PRO A 17 1.17 41.38 1.41
N ALA A 18 2.10 40.74 0.70
CA ALA A 18 2.80 41.35 -0.43
C ALA A 18 1.98 41.33 -1.73
N PHE A 19 0.95 40.49 -1.78
CA PHE A 19 -0.02 40.35 -2.86
C PHE A 19 -1.33 39.80 -2.27
N THR A 20 -2.44 40.05 -2.93
CA THR A 20 -3.75 39.55 -2.51
C THR A 20 -4.11 38.27 -3.25
N ARG A 21 -4.97 37.44 -2.65
CA ARG A 21 -5.45 36.20 -3.25
C ARG A 21 -6.05 36.40 -4.65
N ASP A 22 -6.67 37.57 -4.87
CA ASP A 22 -7.33 37.94 -6.13
C ASP A 22 -6.33 38.23 -7.27
N GLU A 23 -5.05 38.45 -6.94
CA GLU A 23 -3.97 38.66 -7.92
C GLU A 23 -3.39 37.34 -8.44
N LEU A 24 -3.82 36.20 -7.89
CA LEU A 24 -3.37 34.87 -8.30
C LEU A 24 -4.35 34.27 -9.30
N ASP A 25 -3.84 33.82 -10.45
CA ASP A 25 -4.64 33.05 -11.41
C ASP A 25 -5.10 31.73 -10.74
N PRO A 26 -6.41 31.45 -10.65
CA PRO A 26 -6.91 30.24 -9.98
C PRO A 26 -6.60 28.92 -10.72
N SER A 27 -5.95 28.94 -11.88
CA SER A 27 -5.74 27.73 -12.70
C SER A 27 -4.29 27.19 -12.64
N PRO A 28 -4.04 25.87 -12.47
CA PRO A 28 -4.94 24.75 -12.17
C PRO A 28 -4.68 24.16 -10.77
N TYR A 29 -5.00 24.90 -9.72
CA TYR A 29 -4.78 24.45 -8.34
C TYR A 29 -6.01 23.74 -7.78
N LEU A 30 -5.81 22.63 -7.07
CA LEU A 30 -6.86 21.92 -6.33
C LEU A 30 -7.33 22.68 -5.08
N GLY A 31 -6.58 23.69 -4.65
CA GLY A 31 -6.88 24.53 -3.51
C GLY A 31 -5.82 25.61 -3.32
N VAL A 32 -6.19 26.68 -2.63
CA VAL A 32 -5.31 27.78 -2.23
C VAL A 32 -5.44 27.96 -0.72
N TYR A 33 -4.33 27.86 0.01
CA TYR A 33 -4.30 27.94 1.47
C TYR A 33 -3.31 29.00 1.94
N GLU A 34 -3.70 29.81 2.92
CA GLU A 34 -2.82 30.78 3.58
C GLU A 34 -2.32 30.19 4.89
N ILE A 35 -1.00 30.14 5.07
CA ILE A 35 -0.38 29.60 6.27
C ILE A 35 0.68 30.53 6.82
N SER A 36 0.94 30.40 8.11
CA SER A 36 2.16 30.87 8.73
C SER A 36 2.95 29.65 9.18
N ALA A 37 3.99 29.28 8.43
CA ALA A 37 4.87 28.19 8.83
C ALA A 37 5.62 28.49 10.15
N GLN A 38 5.73 29.76 10.54
CA GLN A 38 6.37 30.16 11.79
C GLN A 38 5.45 29.94 13.01
N THR A 39 4.17 30.30 12.89
CA THR A 39 3.20 30.23 14.01
C THR A 39 2.36 28.95 14.00
N GLY A 40 2.31 28.26 12.86
CA GLY A 40 1.44 27.10 12.63
C GLY A 40 0.01 27.47 12.19
N ALA A 41 -0.33 28.75 12.08
CA ALA A 41 -1.66 29.17 11.64
C ALA A 41 -1.95 28.67 10.21
N GLY A 42 -3.18 28.18 9.98
CA GLY A 42 -3.65 27.68 8.68
C GLY A 42 -3.16 26.28 8.29
N VAL A 43 -2.23 25.66 9.06
CA VAL A 43 -1.68 24.34 8.72
C VAL A 43 -2.73 23.24 8.82
N ASP A 44 -3.59 23.26 9.84
CA ASP A 44 -4.66 22.25 9.99
C ASP A 44 -5.69 22.30 8.84
N GLU A 45 -5.98 23.50 8.35
CA GLU A 45 -6.88 23.71 7.21
C GLU A 45 -6.23 23.21 5.91
N LEU A 46 -4.94 23.50 5.70
CA LEU A 46 -4.16 22.94 4.60
C LEU A 46 -4.15 21.40 4.63
N MET A 47 -3.93 20.79 5.80
CA MET A 47 -3.90 19.34 5.96
C MET A 47 -5.26 18.72 5.65
N SER A 48 -6.33 19.30 6.17
CA SER A 48 -7.71 18.85 5.89
C SER A 48 -8.05 18.97 4.41
N GLY A 49 -7.61 20.06 3.78
CA GLY A 49 -7.77 20.32 2.35
C GLY A 49 -6.99 19.35 1.46
N LEU A 50 -5.74 19.04 1.83
CA LEU A 50 -4.91 18.06 1.15
C LEU A 50 -5.55 16.66 1.22
N VAL A 51 -6.03 16.27 2.40
CA VAL A 51 -6.74 15.00 2.61
C VAL A 51 -7.97 14.96 1.70
N ALA A 52 -8.80 16.00 1.67
CA ALA A 52 -9.98 16.06 0.81
C ALA A 52 -9.61 16.01 -0.69
N ALA A 53 -8.56 16.72 -1.11
CA ALA A 53 -8.11 16.75 -2.50
C ALA A 53 -7.55 15.40 -2.98
N VAL A 54 -6.82 14.70 -2.11
CA VAL A 54 -6.24 13.37 -2.39
C VAL A 54 -7.32 12.29 -2.33
N LEU A 55 -8.27 12.41 -1.41
CA LEU A 55 -9.37 11.45 -1.20
C LEU A 55 -10.62 11.73 -2.05
N ALA A 56 -10.57 12.68 -2.98
CA ALA A 56 -11.66 12.95 -3.93
C ALA A 56 -11.98 11.76 -4.88
N GLY A 57 -11.23 10.66 -4.80
CA GLY A 57 -11.55 9.34 -5.38
C GLY A 57 -12.24 8.35 -4.43
N GLY A 58 -12.59 8.79 -3.22
CA GLY A 58 -13.17 7.98 -2.14
C GLY A 58 -12.19 7.77 -0.99
N VAL A 59 -12.68 7.86 0.24
CA VAL A 59 -12.04 7.24 1.41
C VAL A 59 -12.27 5.74 1.24
N PRO A 60 -11.24 4.90 1.03
CA PRO A 60 -11.44 3.46 1.09
C PRO A 60 -11.99 3.17 2.49
N ALA A 61 -13.11 2.43 2.58
CA ALA A 61 -13.75 2.12 3.85
C ALA A 61 -12.70 1.71 4.89
N ALA A 62 -12.81 2.21 6.12
CA ALA A 62 -11.88 1.89 7.20
C ALA A 62 -11.64 0.37 7.23
N GLY A 63 -10.38 -0.05 7.01
CA GLY A 63 -9.99 -1.45 6.79
C GLY A 63 -9.61 -1.83 5.36
N THR A 64 -9.73 -0.94 4.38
CA THR A 64 -9.34 -1.20 2.97
C THR A 64 -7.90 -0.74 2.66
N PHE A 65 -7.30 0.07 3.52
CA PHE A 65 -5.89 0.43 3.41
C PHE A 65 -5.06 -0.50 4.29
N LEU A 66 -4.51 -1.54 3.66
CA LEU A 66 -3.32 -2.18 4.19
C LEU A 66 -2.16 -1.20 3.91
N LEU A 67 -1.79 -0.40 4.92
CA LEU A 67 -0.55 0.41 4.90
C LEU A 67 0.63 -0.55 5.00
N LEU A 68 0.87 -1.28 3.91
CA LEU A 68 2.01 -2.19 3.79
C LEU A 68 3.14 -1.42 3.14
N ASP A 69 4.33 -1.53 3.70
CA ASP A 69 5.52 -1.03 3.03
C ASP A 69 5.78 -1.82 1.73
N ALA A 70 6.69 -1.31 0.89
CA ALA A 70 7.00 -1.95 -0.40
C ALA A 70 7.56 -3.38 -0.24
N TRP A 71 8.19 -3.68 0.90
CA TRP A 71 8.73 -5.00 1.19
C TRP A 71 7.63 -5.99 1.56
N GLU A 72 6.69 -5.60 2.43
CA GLU A 72 5.53 -6.41 2.81
C GLU A 72 4.63 -6.70 1.59
N GLN A 73 4.43 -5.71 0.71
CA GLN A 73 3.71 -5.89 -0.55
C GLN A 73 4.39 -6.94 -1.45
N ASP A 74 5.72 -6.91 -1.55
CA ASP A 74 6.46 -7.87 -2.35
C ASP A 74 6.39 -9.29 -1.78
N LEU A 75 6.43 -9.45 -0.46
CA LEU A 75 6.24 -10.75 0.21
C LEU A 75 4.85 -11.33 -0.05
N LEU A 76 3.79 -10.52 0.08
CA LEU A 76 2.43 -10.97 -0.21
C LEU A 76 2.25 -11.32 -1.69
N ARG A 77 2.83 -10.54 -2.60
CA ARG A 77 2.83 -10.85 -4.03
C ARG A 77 3.47 -12.21 -4.31
N ARG A 78 4.68 -12.45 -3.78
CA ARG A 78 5.39 -13.73 -3.95
C ARG A 78 4.64 -14.92 -3.36
N THR A 79 3.99 -14.70 -2.21
CA THR A 79 3.12 -15.69 -1.56
C THR A 79 1.95 -16.04 -2.48
N GLY A 80 1.25 -15.04 -3.01
CA GLY A 80 0.14 -15.22 -3.94
C GLY A 80 0.56 -15.92 -5.23
N ASP A 81 1.71 -15.55 -5.80
CA ASP A 81 2.25 -16.18 -7.02
C ASP A 81 2.52 -17.67 -6.80
N ALA A 82 3.06 -18.05 -5.63
CA ALA A 82 3.31 -19.45 -5.29
C ALA A 82 2.03 -20.25 -5.07
N LEU A 83 1.02 -19.67 -4.41
CA LEU A 83 -0.30 -20.28 -4.26
C LEU A 83 -0.99 -20.50 -5.61
N ALA A 84 -0.87 -19.54 -6.53
CA ALA A 84 -1.42 -19.67 -7.88
C ALA A 84 -0.74 -20.81 -8.66
N ARG A 85 0.59 -20.97 -8.53
CA ARG A 85 1.31 -22.10 -9.13
C ARG A 85 0.90 -23.44 -8.51
N ALA A 86 0.73 -23.51 -7.19
CA ALA A 86 0.24 -24.71 -6.51
C ALA A 86 -1.17 -25.12 -7.00
N ALA A 87 -2.08 -24.14 -7.14
CA ALA A 87 -3.43 -24.37 -7.67
C ALA A 87 -3.39 -24.86 -9.12
N ALA A 88 -2.59 -24.21 -9.98
CA ALA A 88 -2.42 -24.64 -11.36
C ALA A 88 -1.83 -26.05 -11.47
N ALA A 89 -0.87 -26.41 -10.60
CA ALA A 89 -0.27 -27.75 -10.55
C ALA A 89 -1.30 -28.82 -10.13
N LEU A 90 -2.18 -28.51 -9.17
CA LEU A 90 -3.30 -29.38 -8.78
C LEU A 90 -4.27 -29.60 -9.94
N GLU A 91 -4.67 -28.53 -10.63
CA GLU A 91 -5.63 -28.58 -11.74
C GLU A 91 -5.08 -29.31 -12.97
N SER A 92 -3.78 -29.17 -13.25
CA SER A 92 -3.10 -29.83 -14.37
C SER A 92 -2.75 -31.29 -14.12
N GLY A 93 -3.07 -31.84 -12.95
CA GLY A 93 -2.80 -33.24 -12.59
C GLY A 93 -1.30 -33.55 -12.46
N VAL A 94 -0.49 -32.52 -12.18
CA VAL A 94 0.95 -32.65 -11.96
C VAL A 94 1.21 -33.42 -10.65
N THR A 95 2.42 -33.99 -10.52
CA THR A 95 2.80 -34.77 -9.35
C THR A 95 2.62 -33.98 -8.04
N PRO A 96 2.13 -34.64 -6.96
CA PRO A 96 1.95 -34.03 -5.65
C PRO A 96 3.18 -33.29 -5.10
N ASP A 97 4.38 -33.67 -5.54
CA ASP A 97 5.65 -33.04 -5.14
C ASP A 97 5.75 -31.57 -5.57
N ILE A 98 5.25 -31.24 -6.77
CA ILE A 98 5.30 -29.85 -7.29
C ILE A 98 4.30 -28.98 -6.52
N VAL A 99 3.12 -29.52 -6.23
CA VAL A 99 2.13 -28.86 -5.37
C VAL A 99 2.73 -28.61 -3.98
N ALA A 100 3.40 -29.61 -3.41
CA ALA A 100 4.02 -29.50 -2.10
C ALA A 100 5.12 -28.44 -2.07
N GLU A 101 6.00 -28.40 -3.08
CA GLU A 101 7.07 -27.39 -3.13
C GLU A 101 6.52 -25.96 -3.29
N GLU A 102 5.52 -25.74 -4.14
CA GLU A 102 4.93 -24.40 -4.30
C GLU A 102 4.24 -23.92 -3.02
N LEU A 103 3.61 -24.83 -2.27
CA LEU A 103 3.10 -24.54 -0.93
C LEU A 103 4.22 -24.27 0.09
N ARG A 104 5.40 -24.93 0.01
CA ARG A 104 6.56 -24.56 0.83
C ARG A 104 7.02 -23.14 0.53
N VAL A 105 7.08 -22.76 -0.75
CA VAL A 105 7.46 -21.41 -1.17
C VAL A 105 6.47 -20.39 -0.62
N ALA A 106 5.17 -20.60 -0.80
CA ALA A 106 4.13 -19.70 -0.28
C ALA A 106 4.26 -19.51 1.24
N TYR A 107 4.45 -20.61 1.97
CA TYR A 107 4.53 -20.58 3.43
C TYR A 107 5.79 -19.87 3.94
N ARG A 108 6.96 -20.09 3.31
CA ARG A 108 8.20 -19.36 3.65
C ARG A 108 8.08 -17.85 3.42
N GLU A 109 7.51 -17.44 2.28
CA GLU A 109 7.35 -16.00 1.99
C GLU A 109 6.34 -15.34 2.95
N ALA A 110 5.27 -16.05 3.31
CA ALA A 110 4.30 -15.57 4.30
C ALA A 110 4.90 -15.47 5.72
N GLY A 111 5.73 -16.43 6.14
CA GLY A 111 6.34 -16.43 7.47
C GLY A 111 7.34 -15.29 7.70
N LYS A 112 7.99 -14.80 6.63
CA LYS A 112 8.85 -13.60 6.68
C LYS A 112 8.08 -12.36 7.18
N LEU A 113 6.78 -12.25 6.90
CA LEU A 113 5.93 -11.15 7.40
C LEU A 113 5.77 -11.19 8.92
N GLN A 114 5.79 -12.39 9.52
CA GLN A 114 5.61 -12.58 10.97
C GLN A 114 6.95 -12.64 11.72
N GLY A 115 8.09 -12.50 11.01
CA GLY A 115 9.42 -12.72 11.60
C GLY A 115 9.64 -14.16 12.07
N ILE A 116 8.80 -15.10 11.61
CA ILE A 116 8.88 -16.51 11.97
C ILE A 116 9.80 -17.18 10.96
N ASP A 117 10.86 -17.81 11.47
CA ASP A 117 11.60 -18.77 10.66
C ASP A 117 10.74 -20.02 10.49
N VAL A 118 10.30 -20.21 9.26
CA VAL A 118 9.39 -21.28 8.90
C VAL A 118 10.19 -22.56 8.77
N SER A 119 10.25 -23.35 9.85
CA SER A 119 10.94 -24.65 9.82
C SER A 119 10.24 -25.63 8.88
N GLU A 120 11.00 -26.59 8.36
CA GLU A 120 10.50 -27.65 7.47
C GLU A 120 9.43 -28.55 8.13
N ASP A 121 9.35 -28.57 9.46
CA ASP A 121 8.52 -29.50 10.23
C ASP A 121 7.02 -29.22 10.10
N ILE A 122 6.63 -27.95 10.00
CA ILE A 122 5.22 -27.56 9.88
C ILE A 122 4.66 -27.98 8.51
N LEU A 123 5.47 -27.85 7.46
CA LEU A 123 5.11 -28.31 6.11
C LEU A 123 4.99 -29.84 6.10
N SER A 124 5.93 -30.55 6.74
CA SER A 124 5.83 -32.00 6.94
C SER A 124 4.50 -32.38 7.63
N HIS A 125 4.05 -31.61 8.61
CA HIS A 125 2.76 -31.85 9.26
C HIS A 125 1.55 -31.60 8.33
N ILE A 126 1.58 -30.57 7.49
CA ILE A 126 0.53 -30.30 6.49
C ILE A 126 0.47 -31.42 5.44
N PHE A 127 1.64 -31.90 4.99
CA PHE A 127 1.76 -32.96 3.97
C PHE A 127 1.69 -34.39 4.52
N SER A 128 1.82 -34.61 5.83
CA SER A 128 1.64 -35.92 6.45
C SER A 128 0.27 -36.55 6.18
N ARG A 129 -0.72 -35.73 5.79
CA ARG A 129 -2.09 -36.12 5.46
C ARG A 129 -2.35 -36.23 3.96
N PHE A 130 -1.46 -35.69 3.12
CA PHE A 130 -1.45 -36.00 1.71
C PHE A 130 -0.69 -37.32 1.59
N CYS A 131 -1.40 -38.41 1.29
CA CYS A 131 -0.74 -39.66 0.96
C CYS A 131 0.18 -39.41 -0.24
N VAL A 132 1.47 -39.17 0.04
CA VAL A 132 2.55 -39.33 -0.93
C VAL A 132 2.57 -40.84 -1.18
N GLY A 133 1.76 -41.25 -2.16
CA GLY A 133 1.71 -42.61 -2.64
C GLY A 133 3.08 -43.00 -3.16
N LYS A 134 3.47 -44.24 -2.84
CA LYS A 134 4.64 -44.94 -3.39
C LYS A 134 4.83 -44.74 -4.89
#